data_AF-A0AAE3DGH9-F1
#
_entry.id   AF-A0AAE3DGH9-F1
#
_cell.length_a   1.000
_cell.length_b   1.000
_cell.length_c   1.000
_cell.angle_alpha   90.00
_cell.angle_beta   90.00
_cell.angle_gamma   90.00
#
_symmetry.space_group_name_H-M   'P 1'
#
loop_
_entity.id
_entity.type
_entity.pdbx_description
1 polymer ?
#
loop_
_entity_poly.entity_id
_entity_poly.type
_entity_poly.pdbx_seq_one_letter_code
_entity_poly.pdbx_strand_id
1 'polypeptide(L)'
;NREYTGCLVNFKTEKPSYKVKHSVENPPEKQVIFENHHEPIIDTQTWERVQELRKQRKRPNRYDEVGLFSGLLFCADCGSVMYQQRYQTDKRKQDCYICGNYKKRTHDCTAHFIRTDLLTAGVLSNLRKVTSYAAKHEARFMKLLIEQNEDGGKRRNAAKKKELEAAEKRIAELSAIFKRLYEDSVTGRISDERFTELSADYEAEQRELKERAAAIQAELSKAQEATVNAEKFMNVVRRHTSFEELTPTLLREFVEKIVVHECSYDENKTRRQDIEIYYSFVGKVDLPE
;
A
#
# COMPACT_ATOMS: atom_id res chain seq x y z
N ASN A 1 16.91 6.55 -6.09
CA ASN A 1 17.88 6.49 -4.98
C ASN A 1 17.30 7.31 -3.84
N ARG A 2 17.29 6.79 -2.61
CA ARG A 2 16.71 7.49 -1.43
C ARG A 2 17.53 8.73 -1.03
N GLU A 3 18.78 8.80 -1.46
CA GLU A 3 19.64 9.95 -1.13
C GLU A 3 19.10 11.30 -1.61
N TYR A 4 18.31 11.33 -2.69
CA TYR A 4 17.70 12.57 -3.18
C TYR A 4 16.71 13.22 -2.19
N THR A 5 16.29 12.51 -1.15
CA THR A 5 15.44 13.04 -0.07
C THR A 5 16.25 13.60 1.11
N GLY A 6 17.55 13.87 0.93
CA GLY A 6 18.42 14.40 1.98
C GLY A 6 18.96 13.33 2.96
N CYS A 7 18.66 12.06 2.71
CA CYS A 7 19.17 10.93 3.50
C CYS A 7 20.56 10.51 3.02
N LEU A 8 21.42 10.06 3.93
CA LEU A 8 22.63 9.30 3.58
C LEU A 8 22.35 7.81 3.84
N VAL A 9 22.60 6.96 2.84
CA VAL A 9 22.39 5.51 2.97
C VAL A 9 23.74 4.80 2.86
N ASN A 10 24.24 4.32 3.99
CA ASN A 10 25.50 3.57 4.06
C ASN A 10 25.23 2.06 4.07
N PHE A 11 26.27 1.29 3.73
CA PHE A 11 26.25 -0.18 3.68
C PHE A 11 25.26 -0.77 2.66
N LYS A 12 25.11 -0.12 1.50
CA LYS A 12 24.29 -0.65 0.38
C LYS A 12 24.81 -1.96 -0.18
N THR A 13 26.11 -2.21 -0.08
CA THR A 13 26.76 -3.42 -0.56
C THR A 13 27.73 -3.96 0.49
N GLU A 14 27.85 -5.27 0.57
CA GLU A 14 28.89 -5.96 1.34
C GLU A 14 29.76 -6.82 0.42
N LYS A 15 31.01 -7.03 0.82
CA LYS A 15 31.86 -8.05 0.21
C LYS A 15 31.79 -9.30 1.09
N PRO A 16 31.30 -10.44 0.55
CA PRO A 16 31.21 -11.68 1.33
C PRO A 16 32.56 -12.15 1.87
N SER A 17 33.63 -11.84 1.14
CA SER A 17 35.01 -12.15 1.54
C SER A 17 35.96 -11.19 0.84
N TYR A 18 37.10 -10.90 1.49
CA TYR A 18 38.15 -10.07 0.92
C TYR A 18 38.74 -10.64 -0.39
N LYS A 19 38.63 -11.96 -0.62
CA LYS A 19 39.12 -12.65 -1.82
C LYS A 19 38.18 -12.55 -3.01
N VAL A 20 36.91 -12.22 -2.78
CA VAL A 20 35.88 -12.16 -3.83
C VAL A 20 35.77 -10.71 -4.32
N LYS A 21 36.01 -10.49 -5.62
CA LYS A 21 35.94 -9.15 -6.23
C LYS A 21 34.50 -8.65 -6.43
N HIS A 22 33.52 -9.57 -6.41
CA HIS A 22 32.10 -9.26 -6.55
C HIS A 22 31.52 -8.76 -5.22
N SER A 23 30.79 -7.64 -5.28
CA SER A 23 30.01 -7.09 -4.17
C SER A 23 28.55 -7.55 -4.25
N VAL A 24 27.97 -7.93 -3.12
CA VAL A 24 26.55 -8.31 -3.03
C VAL A 24 25.75 -7.14 -2.47
N GLU A 25 24.54 -6.92 -2.97
CA GLU A 25 23.63 -5.91 -2.42
C GLU A 25 23.10 -6.36 -1.06
N ASN A 26 23.14 -5.44 -0.09
CA ASN A 26 22.65 -5.69 1.25
C ASN A 26 21.12 -5.51 1.32
N PRO A 27 20.41 -6.38 2.07
CA PRO A 27 19.01 -6.15 2.37
C PRO A 27 18.84 -4.84 3.15
N PRO A 28 17.65 -4.19 3.07
CA PRO A 28 17.40 -2.89 3.68
C PRO A 28 17.64 -2.86 5.20
N GLU A 29 17.50 -4.00 5.88
CA GLU A 29 17.75 -4.18 7.32
C GLU A 29 19.22 -3.95 7.71
N LYS A 30 20.16 -4.25 6.80
CA LYS A 30 21.60 -4.02 7.01
C LYS A 30 22.05 -2.63 6.58
N GLN A 31 21.17 -1.86 5.94
CA GLN A 31 21.50 -0.51 5.47
C GLN A 31 21.29 0.48 6.60
N VAL A 32 22.28 1.34 6.83
CA VAL A 32 22.18 2.39 7.84
C VAL A 32 21.76 3.67 7.15
N ILE A 33 20.60 4.19 7.54
CA ILE A 33 20.00 5.39 6.96
C ILE A 33 20.15 6.53 7.97
N PHE A 34 20.88 7.56 7.58
CA PHE A 34 20.98 8.81 8.33
C PHE A 34 20.06 9.83 7.68
N GLU A 35 19.04 10.26 8.42
CA GLU A 35 18.08 11.27 7.96
C GLU A 35 18.68 12.68 8.06
N ASN A 36 18.28 13.59 7.16
CA ASN A 36 18.67 15.01 7.14
C ASN A 36 20.19 15.28 7.09
N HIS A 37 20.95 14.47 6.36
CA HIS A 37 22.39 14.67 6.20
C HIS A 37 22.72 15.84 5.25
N HIS A 38 21.90 16.08 4.24
CA HIS A 38 22.10 17.16 3.27
C HIS A 38 20.77 17.73 2.79
N GLU A 39 20.83 18.88 2.13
CA GLU A 39 19.63 19.54 1.59
C GLU A 39 18.93 18.61 0.57
N PRO A 40 17.64 18.28 0.79
CA PRO A 40 16.90 17.39 -0.10
C PRO A 40 16.67 18.06 -1.46
N ILE A 41 16.94 17.32 -2.53
CA ILE A 41 16.66 17.76 -3.91
C ILE A 41 15.19 17.50 -4.26
N ILE A 42 14.61 16.44 -3.70
CA ILE A 42 13.22 16.03 -3.92
C ILE A 42 12.60 15.76 -2.55
N ASP A 43 11.35 16.17 -2.37
CA ASP A 43 10.61 15.87 -1.14
C ASP A 43 10.32 14.36 -0.99
N THR A 44 10.21 13.91 0.25
CA THR A 44 10.00 12.50 0.58
C THR A 44 8.71 11.95 -0.04
N GLN A 45 7.64 12.75 -0.10
CA GLN A 45 6.35 12.31 -0.62
C GLN A 45 6.42 12.03 -2.13
N THR A 46 7.05 12.93 -2.90
CA THR A 46 7.32 12.75 -4.32
C THR A 46 8.21 11.54 -4.56
N TRP A 47 9.22 11.32 -3.72
CA TRP A 47 10.08 10.15 -3.83
C TRP A 47 9.32 8.84 -3.62
N GLU A 48 8.52 8.74 -2.56
CA GLU A 48 7.69 7.57 -2.25
C GLU A 48 6.73 7.28 -3.39
N ARG A 49 6.07 8.31 -3.93
CA ARG A 49 5.17 8.19 -5.07
C ARG A 49 5.89 7.67 -6.31
N VAL A 50 7.09 8.17 -6.61
CA VAL A 50 7.90 7.67 -7.72
C VAL A 50 8.33 6.21 -7.52
N GLN A 51 8.66 5.79 -6.29
CA GLN A 51 8.96 4.38 -6.01
C GLN A 51 7.75 3.49 -6.25
N GLU A 52 6.56 3.91 -5.82
CA GLU A 52 5.31 3.19 -6.05
C GLU A 52 5.02 3.05 -7.55
N LEU A 53 5.12 4.14 -8.31
CA LEU A 53 4.98 4.13 -9.77
C LEU A 53 6.04 3.23 -10.45
N ARG A 54 7.25 3.16 -9.90
CA ARG A 54 8.33 2.28 -10.40
C ARG A 54 8.04 0.81 -10.16
N LYS A 55 7.44 0.43 -9.03
CA LYS A 55 6.99 -0.96 -8.79
C LYS A 55 6.02 -1.43 -9.88
N GLN A 56 5.20 -0.50 -10.37
CA GLN A 56 4.23 -0.73 -11.45
C GLN A 56 4.82 -0.52 -12.86
N ARG A 57 6.10 -0.13 -13.00
CA ARG A 57 6.73 0.11 -14.31
C ARG A 57 6.94 -1.21 -15.06
N LYS A 58 6.51 -1.25 -16.31
CA LYS A 58 6.76 -2.37 -17.23
C LYS A 58 7.64 -1.93 -18.39
N ARG A 59 8.40 -2.90 -18.92
CA ARG A 59 9.20 -2.72 -20.13
C ARG A 59 8.24 -2.41 -21.30
N PRO A 60 8.60 -1.48 -22.20
CA PRO A 60 7.84 -1.23 -23.42
C PRO A 60 7.59 -2.54 -24.18
N ASN A 61 6.46 -2.61 -24.88
CA ASN A 61 6.18 -3.76 -25.73
C ASN A 61 7.11 -3.74 -26.97
N ARG A 62 7.01 -4.75 -27.84
CA ARG A 62 7.80 -4.84 -29.09
C ARG A 62 7.63 -3.61 -30.01
N TYR A 63 6.55 -2.85 -29.85
CA TYR A 63 6.21 -1.65 -30.61
C TYR A 63 6.51 -0.35 -29.85
N ASP A 64 7.24 -0.44 -28.73
CA ASP A 64 7.59 0.66 -27.82
C ASP A 64 6.37 1.43 -27.23
N GLU A 65 5.17 0.88 -27.39
CA GLU A 65 3.93 1.46 -26.90
C GLU A 65 3.50 0.78 -25.59
N VAL A 66 3.04 1.57 -24.63
CA VAL A 66 2.49 1.07 -23.37
C VAL A 66 0.98 1.30 -23.40
N GLY A 67 0.19 0.23 -23.30
CA GLY A 67 -1.27 0.35 -23.23
C GLY A 67 -1.71 1.13 -21.99
N LEU A 68 -2.82 1.87 -22.12
CA LEU A 68 -3.35 2.80 -21.12
C LEU A 68 -3.42 2.23 -19.69
N PHE A 69 -3.88 0.99 -19.55
CA PHE A 69 -4.06 0.31 -18.25
C PHE A 69 -2.94 -0.66 -17.89
N SER A 70 -1.81 -0.63 -18.61
CA SER A 70 -0.72 -1.57 -18.40
C SER A 70 -0.10 -1.39 -17.01
N GLY A 71 -0.13 -2.47 -16.21
CA GLY A 71 0.35 -2.47 -14.83
C GLY A 71 -0.69 -2.08 -13.78
N LEU A 72 -1.90 -1.70 -14.19
CA LEU A 72 -3.02 -1.39 -13.29
C LEU A 72 -4.06 -2.51 -13.23
N LEU A 73 -4.09 -3.41 -14.21
CA LEU A 73 -5.10 -4.48 -14.30
C LEU A 73 -4.65 -5.80 -13.69
N PHE A 74 -5.51 -6.37 -12.85
CA PHE A 74 -5.30 -7.64 -12.16
C PHE A 74 -6.51 -8.55 -12.35
N CYS A 75 -6.27 -9.85 -12.47
CA CYS A 75 -7.32 -10.87 -12.48
C CYS A 75 -7.84 -11.09 -11.06
N ALA A 76 -9.17 -11.14 -10.88
CA ALA A 76 -9.79 -11.41 -9.58
C ALA A 76 -9.44 -12.80 -9.04
N ASP A 77 -9.46 -13.83 -9.89
CA ASP A 77 -9.34 -15.22 -9.46
C ASP A 77 -7.90 -15.63 -9.11
N CYS A 78 -6.93 -15.20 -9.92
CA CYS A 78 -5.53 -15.62 -9.76
C CYS A 78 -4.59 -14.50 -9.33
N GLY A 79 -5.08 -13.27 -9.18
CA GLY A 79 -4.27 -12.09 -8.81
C GLY A 79 -3.21 -11.69 -9.84
N SER A 80 -3.09 -12.40 -10.98
CA SER A 80 -2.05 -12.12 -11.96
C SER A 80 -2.32 -10.84 -12.75
N VAL A 81 -1.24 -10.15 -13.14
CA VAL A 81 -1.34 -8.94 -13.96
C VAL A 81 -1.88 -9.29 -15.34
N MET A 82 -2.84 -8.51 -15.84
CA MET A 82 -3.37 -8.67 -17.18
C MET A 82 -2.48 -8.01 -18.23
N TYR A 83 -2.33 -8.66 -19.38
CA TYR A 83 -1.53 -8.16 -20.49
C TYR A 83 -2.40 -7.67 -21.64
N GLN A 84 -1.99 -6.57 -22.26
CA GLN A 84 -2.62 -6.13 -23.50
C GLN A 84 -2.32 -7.13 -24.62
N GLN A 85 -3.36 -7.45 -25.37
CA GLN A 85 -3.31 -8.22 -26.59
C GLN A 85 -4.05 -7.44 -27.68
N ARG A 86 -3.37 -7.27 -28.82
CA ARG A 86 -3.92 -6.60 -29.99
C ARG A 86 -4.35 -7.66 -30.97
N TYR A 87 -5.63 -7.71 -31.29
CA TYR A 87 -6.15 -8.52 -32.37
C TYR A 87 -6.34 -7.63 -33.59
N GLN A 88 -5.58 -7.90 -34.64
CA GLN A 88 -5.72 -7.24 -35.93
C GLN A 88 -6.06 -8.30 -36.97
N THR A 89 -7.22 -8.14 -37.59
CA THR A 89 -7.68 -8.89 -38.76
C THR A 89 -8.12 -7.85 -39.80
N ASP A 90 -8.15 -8.21 -41.09
CA ASP A 90 -8.55 -7.30 -42.19
C ASP A 90 -9.86 -6.55 -41.96
N LYS A 91 -10.78 -7.14 -41.17
CA LYS A 91 -12.10 -6.57 -40.87
C LYS A 91 -12.20 -5.88 -39.51
N ARG A 92 -11.26 -6.13 -38.58
CA ARG A 92 -11.41 -5.72 -37.16
C ARG A 92 -10.05 -5.46 -36.51
N LYS A 93 -9.91 -4.29 -35.88
CA LYS A 93 -8.84 -3.97 -34.94
C LYS A 93 -9.47 -3.90 -33.55
N GLN A 94 -9.13 -4.85 -32.68
CA GLN A 94 -9.68 -4.96 -31.33
C GLN A 94 -8.55 -5.18 -30.33
N ASP A 95 -8.39 -4.23 -29.43
CA ASP A 95 -7.47 -4.34 -28.32
C ASP A 95 -8.21 -4.86 -27.09
N CYS A 96 -7.60 -5.81 -26.39
CA CYS A 96 -8.13 -6.36 -25.15
C CYS A 96 -7.02 -6.59 -24.13
N TYR A 97 -7.41 -6.76 -22.88
CA TYR A 97 -6.54 -7.25 -21.81
C TYR A 97 -6.93 -8.67 -21.46
N ILE A 98 -5.95 -9.54 -21.29
CA ILE A 98 -6.13 -10.96 -20.94
C ILE A 98 -5.32 -11.32 -19.70
N CYS A 99 -5.84 -12.20 -18.87
CA CYS A 99 -5.13 -12.72 -17.69
C CYS A 99 -3.75 -13.28 -18.07
N GLY A 100 -2.73 -12.91 -17.30
CA GLY A 100 -1.34 -13.29 -17.56
C GLY A 100 -1.05 -14.76 -17.36
N ASN A 101 -1.64 -15.38 -16.33
CA ASN A 101 -1.48 -16.82 -16.08
C ASN A 101 -2.15 -17.65 -17.17
N TYR A 102 -3.37 -17.29 -17.57
CA TYR A 102 -4.07 -17.95 -18.68
C TYR A 102 -3.26 -17.87 -19.98
N LYS A 103 -2.72 -16.68 -20.30
CA LYS A 103 -1.91 -16.46 -21.50
C LYS A 103 -0.62 -17.31 -21.52
N LYS A 104 0.06 -17.41 -20.37
CA LYS A 104 1.31 -18.18 -20.23
C LYS A 104 1.07 -19.68 -20.05
N ARG A 105 -0.17 -20.10 -19.76
CA ARG A 105 -0.54 -21.48 -19.43
C ARG A 105 0.25 -22.05 -18.24
N THR A 106 0.62 -21.17 -17.29
CA THR A 106 1.46 -21.53 -16.13
C THR A 106 0.66 -21.97 -14.92
N HIS A 107 -0.62 -21.60 -14.82
CA HIS A 107 -1.55 -21.97 -13.76
C HIS A 107 -2.97 -22.08 -14.34
N ASP A 108 -3.83 -22.83 -13.65
CA ASP A 108 -5.25 -22.95 -13.97
C ASP A 108 -5.98 -21.66 -13.59
N CYS A 109 -6.25 -20.82 -14.59
CA CYS A 109 -7.16 -19.69 -14.48
C CYS A 109 -8.01 -19.68 -15.75
N THR A 110 -9.27 -19.26 -15.68
CA THR A 110 -10.14 -19.20 -16.85
C THR A 110 -9.76 -18.03 -17.76
N ALA A 111 -10.36 -17.97 -18.94
CA ALA A 111 -10.09 -16.96 -19.97
C ALA A 111 -10.63 -15.57 -19.60
N HIS A 112 -10.14 -14.97 -18.52
CA HIS A 112 -10.46 -13.60 -18.14
C HIS A 112 -9.95 -12.63 -19.20
N PHE A 113 -10.88 -11.99 -19.90
CA PHE A 113 -10.55 -11.00 -20.92
C PHE A 113 -11.50 -9.82 -20.87
N ILE A 114 -11.00 -8.61 -21.08
CA ILE A 114 -11.83 -7.40 -21.17
C ILE A 114 -11.37 -6.56 -22.36
N ARG A 115 -12.32 -5.98 -23.11
CA ARG A 115 -11.97 -5.13 -24.24
C ARG A 115 -11.52 -3.76 -23.75
N THR A 116 -10.49 -3.21 -24.40
CA THR A 116 -9.87 -1.94 -23.99
C THR A 116 -10.83 -0.77 -24.13
N ASP A 117 -11.66 -0.74 -25.17
CA ASP A 117 -12.66 0.32 -25.40
C ASP A 117 -13.74 0.35 -24.30
N LEU A 118 -14.32 -0.82 -23.98
CA LEU A 118 -15.31 -0.94 -22.91
C LEU A 118 -14.72 -0.60 -21.53
N LEU A 119 -13.51 -1.08 -21.25
CA LEU A 119 -12.80 -0.73 -20.01
C LEU A 119 -12.53 0.77 -19.92
N THR A 120 -12.07 1.40 -21.02
CA THR A 120 -11.79 2.85 -21.06
C THR A 120 -13.06 3.65 -20.78
N ALA A 121 -14.17 3.31 -21.43
CA ALA A 121 -15.45 3.97 -21.23
C ALA A 121 -15.99 3.77 -19.80
N GLY A 122 -15.90 2.55 -19.26
CA GLY A 122 -16.35 2.22 -17.92
C GLY A 122 -15.56 2.96 -16.84
N VAL A 123 -14.23 2.94 -16.93
CA VAL A 123 -13.35 3.62 -15.99
C VAL A 123 -13.52 5.15 -16.08
N LEU A 124 -13.62 5.72 -17.28
CA LEU A 124 -13.86 7.15 -17.47
C LEU A 124 -15.20 7.59 -16.85
N SER A 125 -16.26 6.82 -17.09
CA SER A 125 -17.59 7.08 -16.53
C SER A 125 -17.58 7.02 -14.99
N ASN A 126 -16.96 5.99 -14.42
CA ASN A 126 -16.86 5.84 -12.96
C ASN A 126 -16.03 6.97 -12.33
N LEU A 127 -14.87 7.29 -12.91
CA LEU A 127 -14.02 8.41 -12.48
C LEU A 127 -14.78 9.73 -12.48
N ARG A 128 -15.52 10.05 -13.56
CA ARG A 128 -16.34 11.27 -13.64
C ARG A 128 -17.43 11.31 -12.56
N LYS A 129 -18.07 10.17 -12.28
CA LYS A 129 -19.07 10.07 -11.22
C LYS A 129 -18.43 10.36 -9.85
N VAL A 130 -17.32 9.69 -9.54
CA VAL A 130 -16.61 9.87 -8.26
C VAL A 130 -16.08 11.29 -8.09
N THR A 131 -15.41 11.85 -9.10
CA THR A 131 -14.86 13.21 -9.02
C THR A 131 -15.98 14.26 -8.95
N SER A 132 -17.07 14.10 -9.70
CA SER A 132 -18.19 15.04 -9.64
C SER A 132 -18.93 14.99 -8.30
N TYR A 133 -19.09 13.79 -7.71
CA TYR A 133 -19.70 13.64 -6.39
C TYR A 133 -18.79 14.22 -5.30
N ALA A 134 -17.50 13.92 -5.34
CA ALA A 134 -16.51 14.46 -4.42
C ALA A 134 -16.45 16.00 -4.48
N ALA A 135 -16.50 16.58 -5.68
CA ALA A 135 -16.49 18.03 -5.86
C ALA A 135 -17.78 18.72 -5.38
N LYS A 136 -18.95 18.09 -5.57
CA LYS A 136 -20.25 18.65 -5.15
C LYS A 136 -20.53 18.47 -3.65
N HIS A 137 -20.05 17.38 -3.07
CA HIS A 137 -20.39 16.95 -1.72
C HIS A 137 -19.15 16.61 -0.89
N GLU A 138 -18.14 17.49 -0.89
CA GLU A 138 -16.85 17.25 -0.24
C GLU A 138 -16.97 16.79 1.23
N ALA A 139 -17.73 17.50 2.06
CA ALA A 139 -17.90 17.12 3.47
C ALA A 139 -18.56 15.74 3.65
N ARG A 140 -19.56 15.42 2.81
CA ARG A 140 -20.26 14.12 2.85
C ARG A 140 -19.38 13.00 2.30
N PHE A 141 -18.58 13.29 1.28
CA PHE A 141 -17.66 12.35 0.68
C PHE A 141 -16.50 12.03 1.62
N MET A 142 -15.91 13.03 2.29
CA MET A 142 -14.91 12.81 3.34
C MET A 142 -15.49 11.96 4.47
N LYS A 143 -16.70 12.27 4.94
CA LYS A 143 -17.37 11.48 5.96
C LYS A 143 -17.58 10.02 5.52
N LEU A 144 -17.99 9.80 4.27
CA LEU A 144 -18.19 8.46 3.70
C LEU A 144 -16.87 7.68 3.58
N LEU A 145 -15.77 8.32 3.17
CA LEU A 145 -14.45 7.69 3.10
C LEU A 145 -13.91 7.33 4.47
N ILE A 146 -14.15 8.20 5.46
CA ILE A 146 -13.81 7.96 6.85
C ILE A 146 -14.67 6.80 7.38
N GLU A 147 -15.98 6.81 7.15
CA GLU A 147 -16.89 5.75 7.58
C GLU A 147 -16.58 4.41 6.90
N GLN A 148 -16.30 4.34 5.60
CA GLN A 148 -15.89 3.08 4.94
C GLN A 148 -14.59 2.49 5.50
N ASN A 149 -13.65 3.34 5.91
CA ASN A 149 -12.43 2.88 6.59
C ASN A 149 -12.66 2.59 8.09
N GLU A 150 -13.63 3.25 8.72
CA GLU A 150 -13.95 3.12 10.15
C GLU A 150 -15.05 2.10 10.47
N ASP A 151 -15.81 1.61 9.48
CA ASP A 151 -17.03 0.81 9.64
C ASP A 151 -16.79 -0.58 10.23
N GLY A 152 -15.53 -1.00 10.39
CA GLY A 152 -15.15 -2.17 11.19
C GLY A 152 -14.63 -1.86 12.60
N GLY A 153 -14.50 -0.59 12.98
CA GLY A 153 -13.37 -0.18 13.80
C GLY A 153 -13.63 0.67 15.04
N LYS A 154 -14.57 1.63 15.09
CA LYS A 154 -14.59 2.64 16.18
C LYS A 154 -14.51 2.09 17.60
N ARG A 155 -15.37 1.11 17.93
CA ARG A 155 -15.33 0.45 19.25
C ARG A 155 -14.06 -0.40 19.43
N ARG A 156 -13.59 -1.07 18.38
CA ARG A 156 -12.37 -1.89 18.39
C ARG A 156 -11.11 -1.04 18.53
N ASN A 157 -11.05 0.12 17.88
CA ASN A 157 -9.95 1.09 17.93
C ASN A 157 -9.92 1.79 19.29
N ALA A 158 -11.08 2.13 19.86
CA ALA A 158 -11.16 2.63 21.22
C ALA A 158 -10.69 1.60 22.26
N ALA A 159 -11.04 0.32 22.09
CA ALA A 159 -10.55 -0.77 22.93
C ALA A 159 -9.04 -0.97 22.77
N LYS A 160 -8.53 -1.02 21.53
CA LYS A 160 -7.10 -1.11 21.22
C LYS A 160 -6.30 0.05 21.78
N LYS A 161 -6.84 1.28 21.72
CA LYS A 161 -6.20 2.45 22.31
C LYS A 161 -6.09 2.32 23.84
N LYS A 162 -7.14 1.85 24.51
CA LYS A 162 -7.07 1.54 25.95
C LYS A 162 -6.08 0.43 26.27
N GLU A 163 -6.00 -0.60 25.43
CA GLU A 163 -5.04 -1.70 25.57
C GLU A 163 -3.60 -1.19 25.41
N LEU A 164 -3.36 -0.30 24.44
CA LEU A 164 -2.07 0.36 24.26
C LEU A 164 -1.68 1.18 25.49
N GLU A 165 -2.58 2.04 25.97
CA GLU A 165 -2.35 2.86 27.18
C GLU A 165 -2.05 1.98 28.40
N ALA A 166 -2.74 0.83 28.55
CA ALA A 166 -2.48 -0.12 29.62
C ALA A 166 -1.11 -0.81 29.49
N ALA A 167 -0.73 -1.22 28.27
CA ALA A 167 0.57 -1.82 27.99
C ALA A 167 1.71 -0.83 28.24
N GLU A 168 1.59 0.42 27.78
CA GLU A 168 2.56 1.49 28.01
C GLU A 168 2.72 1.80 29.50
N LYS A 169 1.61 1.86 30.24
CA LYS A 169 1.64 2.04 31.70
C LYS A 169 2.38 0.89 32.39
N ARG A 170 2.11 -0.36 32.01
CA ARG A 170 2.79 -1.53 32.56
C ARG A 170 4.29 -1.54 32.22
N ILE A 171 4.68 -1.16 31.01
CA ILE A 171 6.09 -1.00 30.61
C ILE A 171 6.78 0.05 31.48
N ALA A 172 6.12 1.16 31.79
CA ALA A 172 6.66 2.21 32.65
C ALA A 172 6.81 1.74 34.11
N GLU A 173 5.83 0.99 34.63
CA GLU A 173 5.87 0.36 35.95
C GLU A 173 7.03 -0.64 36.06
N LEU A 174 7.18 -1.54 35.08
CA LEU A 174 8.29 -2.49 35.00
C LEU A 174 9.64 -1.78 34.96
N SER A 175 9.74 -0.68 34.20
CA SER A 175 10.96 0.13 34.15
C SER A 175 11.32 0.76 35.49
N ALA A 176 10.32 1.17 36.28
CA ALA A 176 10.54 1.71 37.62
C ALA A 176 10.94 0.61 38.63
N ILE A 177 10.32 -0.58 38.53
CA ILE A 177 10.68 -1.76 39.33
C ILE A 177 12.13 -2.15 39.04
N PHE A 178 12.52 -2.21 37.77
CA PHE A 178 13.87 -2.57 37.36
C PHE A 178 14.93 -1.61 37.90
N LYS A 179 14.68 -0.30 37.87
CA LYS A 179 15.57 0.70 38.48
C LYS A 179 15.78 0.48 39.98
N ARG A 180 14.71 0.18 40.73
CA ARG A 180 14.80 -0.12 42.16
C ARG A 180 15.53 -1.44 42.42
N LEU A 181 15.26 -2.47 41.62
CA LEU A 181 15.94 -3.76 41.72
C LEU A 181 17.45 -3.61 41.52
N TYR A 182 17.86 -2.74 40.60
CA TYR A 182 19.26 -2.38 40.37
C TYR A 182 19.87 -1.60 41.54
N GLU A 183 19.13 -0.64 42.12
CA GLU A 183 19.58 0.06 43.33
C GLU A 183 19.77 -0.90 44.53
N ASP A 184 18.87 -1.87 44.68
CA ASP A 184 18.94 -2.88 45.75
C ASP A 184 20.07 -3.90 45.54
N SER A 185 20.45 -4.22 44.29
CA SER A 185 21.63 -5.06 44.02
C SER A 185 22.94 -4.32 44.31
N VAL A 186 23.06 -3.06 43.86
CA VAL A 186 24.25 -2.23 44.12
C VAL A 186 24.45 -1.95 45.61
N THR A 187 23.36 -1.85 46.38
CA THR A 187 23.43 -1.69 47.84
C THR A 187 23.60 -3.01 48.61
N GLY A 188 23.68 -4.15 47.90
CA GLY A 188 23.92 -5.47 48.48
C GLY A 188 22.73 -6.07 49.24
N ARG A 189 21.52 -5.53 49.06
CA ARG A 189 20.29 -6.05 49.69
C ARG A 189 19.81 -7.34 49.02
N ILE A 190 20.20 -7.56 47.76
CA ILE A 190 19.95 -8.80 47.01
C ILE A 190 21.27 -9.33 46.45
N SER A 191 21.39 -10.65 46.33
CA SER A 191 22.53 -11.28 45.67
C SER A 191 22.43 -11.14 44.14
N ASP A 192 23.57 -11.18 43.46
CA ASP A 192 23.64 -11.11 42.00
C ASP A 192 22.84 -12.22 41.33
N GLU A 193 22.87 -13.43 41.87
CA GLU A 193 22.07 -14.57 41.38
C GLU A 193 20.57 -14.26 41.43
N ARG A 194 20.07 -13.70 42.53
CA ARG A 194 18.66 -13.32 42.66
C ARG A 194 18.29 -12.14 41.79
N PHE A 195 19.21 -11.19 41.59
CA PHE A 195 19.01 -10.10 40.64
C PHE A 195 18.82 -10.67 39.23
N THR A 196 19.70 -11.58 38.77
CA THR A 196 19.61 -12.14 37.42
C THR A 196 18.31 -12.92 37.18
N GLU A 197 17.83 -13.66 38.16
CA GLU A 197 16.57 -14.41 38.06
C GLU A 197 15.36 -13.47 37.97
N LEU A 198 15.25 -12.50 38.90
CA LEU A 198 14.15 -11.53 38.92
C LEU A 198 14.18 -10.59 37.70
N SER A 199 15.37 -10.17 37.26
CA SER A 199 15.53 -9.26 36.12
C SER A 199 15.10 -9.94 34.82
N ALA A 200 15.38 -11.24 34.66
CA ALA A 200 15.03 -11.98 33.45
C ALA A 200 13.52 -12.03 33.20
N ASP A 201 12.72 -12.25 34.25
CA ASP A 201 11.25 -12.29 34.15
C ASP A 201 10.67 -10.92 33.76
N TYR A 202 11.14 -9.85 34.41
CA TYR A 202 10.68 -8.49 34.09
C TYR A 202 11.10 -8.04 32.69
N GLU A 203 12.31 -8.38 32.25
CA GLU A 203 12.77 -8.09 30.88
C GLU A 203 11.98 -8.87 29.84
N ALA A 204 11.63 -10.14 30.11
CA ALA A 204 10.79 -10.94 29.24
C ALA A 204 9.39 -10.33 29.10
N GLU A 205 8.74 -9.97 30.22
CA GLU A 205 7.43 -9.30 30.21
C GLU A 205 7.50 -7.95 29.47
N GLN A 206 8.54 -7.15 29.71
CA GLN A 206 8.72 -5.86 29.05
C GLN A 206 8.89 -6.01 27.52
N ARG A 207 9.62 -7.03 27.06
CA ARG A 207 9.78 -7.31 25.63
C ARG A 207 8.46 -7.69 24.98
N GLU A 208 7.71 -8.61 25.58
CA GLU A 208 6.40 -9.03 25.05
C GLU A 208 5.43 -7.85 24.96
N LEU A 209 5.37 -7.02 26.01
CA LEU A 209 4.52 -5.82 26.02
C LEU A 209 4.95 -4.80 24.97
N LYS A 210 6.25 -4.62 24.72
CA LYS A 210 6.76 -3.72 23.66
C LYS A 210 6.39 -4.23 22.26
N GLU A 211 6.53 -5.52 22.01
CA GLU A 211 6.13 -6.13 20.73
C GLU A 211 4.62 -5.98 20.50
N ARG A 212 3.81 -6.24 21.53
CA ARG A 212 2.36 -6.06 21.48
C ARG A 212 1.95 -4.61 21.27
N ALA A 213 2.57 -3.68 22.00
CA ALA A 213 2.34 -2.25 21.84
C ALA A 213 2.70 -1.77 20.43
N ALA A 214 3.84 -2.22 19.88
CA ALA A 214 4.23 -1.91 18.52
C ALA A 214 3.24 -2.44 17.48
N ALA A 215 2.73 -3.66 17.67
CA ALA A 215 1.71 -4.24 16.80
C ALA A 215 0.39 -3.44 16.85
N ILE A 216 -0.10 -3.10 18.04
CA ILE A 216 -1.32 -2.30 18.23
C ILE A 216 -1.15 -0.90 17.63
N GLN A 217 0.02 -0.28 17.84
CA GLN A 217 0.34 1.04 17.28
C GLN A 217 0.35 1.01 15.75
N ALA A 218 0.92 -0.03 15.13
CA ALA A 218 0.92 -0.20 13.68
C ALA A 218 -0.49 -0.43 13.10
N GLU A 219 -1.41 -1.00 13.87
CA GLU A 219 -2.82 -1.11 13.46
C GLU A 219 -3.58 0.22 13.63
N LEU A 220 -3.32 0.97 14.69
CA LEU A 220 -3.91 2.30 14.90
C LEU A 220 -3.39 3.34 13.90
N SER A 221 -2.12 3.27 13.51
CA SER A 221 -1.54 4.17 12.51
C SER A 221 -2.22 4.01 11.15
N LYS A 222 -2.51 2.77 10.73
CA LYS A 222 -3.29 2.48 9.51
C LYS A 222 -4.67 3.13 9.53
N ALA A 223 -5.31 3.21 10.70
CA ALA A 223 -6.60 3.88 10.84
C ALA A 223 -6.49 5.41 10.75
N GLN A 224 -5.42 6.00 11.29
CA GLN A 224 -5.15 7.44 11.14
C GLN A 224 -4.75 7.82 9.71
N GLU A 225 -3.98 6.96 9.03
CA GLU A 225 -3.62 7.12 7.63
C GLU A 225 -4.86 7.31 6.74
N ALA A 226 -6.00 6.70 7.07
CA ALA A 226 -7.25 6.85 6.30
C ALA A 226 -7.73 8.31 6.20
N THR A 227 -7.61 9.10 7.26
CA THR A 227 -8.01 10.52 7.25
C THR A 227 -7.11 11.36 6.36
N VAL A 228 -5.79 11.18 6.51
CA VAL A 228 -4.76 11.82 5.70
C VAL A 228 -4.90 11.40 4.23
N ASN A 229 -5.23 10.14 3.99
CA ASN A 229 -5.43 9.59 2.65
C ASN A 229 -6.68 10.15 1.97
N ALA A 230 -7.78 10.35 2.72
CA ALA A 230 -8.96 11.03 2.19
C ALA A 230 -8.65 12.47 1.77
N GLU A 231 -7.90 13.22 2.58
CA GLU A 231 -7.46 14.58 2.21
C GLU A 231 -6.55 14.59 0.98
N LYS A 232 -5.60 13.64 0.90
CA LYS A 232 -4.74 13.48 -0.28
C LYS A 232 -5.57 13.21 -1.53
N PHE A 233 -6.57 12.34 -1.47
CA PHE A 233 -7.45 12.06 -2.59
C PHE A 233 -8.24 13.31 -3.01
N MET A 234 -8.79 14.07 -2.05
CA MET A 234 -9.48 15.32 -2.34
C MET A 234 -8.58 16.36 -3.01
N ASN A 235 -7.30 16.42 -2.64
CA ASN A 235 -6.34 17.28 -3.31
C ASN A 235 -6.12 16.88 -4.78
N VAL A 236 -6.12 15.58 -5.10
CA VAL A 236 -6.06 15.09 -6.50
C VAL A 236 -7.35 15.45 -7.26
N VAL A 237 -8.52 15.26 -6.65
CA VAL A 237 -9.81 15.66 -7.24
C VAL A 237 -9.85 17.16 -7.55
N ARG A 238 -9.37 18.00 -6.63
CA ARG A 238 -9.32 19.47 -6.80
C ARG A 238 -8.40 19.89 -7.95
N ARG A 239 -7.29 19.18 -8.19
CA ARG A 239 -6.38 19.45 -9.32
C ARG A 239 -6.98 19.06 -10.67
N HIS A 240 -7.85 18.06 -10.70
CA HIS A 240 -8.41 17.48 -11.92
C HIS A 240 -9.94 17.47 -11.89
N THR A 241 -10.54 18.66 -11.80
CA THR A 241 -12.00 18.83 -11.70
C THR A 241 -12.75 18.43 -12.98
N SER A 242 -12.11 18.55 -14.14
CA SER A 242 -12.69 18.17 -15.44
C SER A 242 -11.64 17.62 -16.40
N PHE A 243 -11.91 16.44 -16.97
CA PHE A 243 -11.10 15.86 -18.04
C PHE A 243 -11.99 15.16 -19.07
N GLU A 244 -11.67 15.39 -20.34
CA GLU A 244 -12.39 14.80 -21.48
C GLU A 244 -11.88 13.40 -21.81
N GLU A 245 -10.58 13.16 -21.65
CA GLU A 245 -9.91 11.90 -21.99
C GLU A 245 -9.10 11.33 -20.81
N LEU A 246 -8.97 10.00 -20.77
CA LEU A 246 -8.10 9.31 -19.82
C LEU A 246 -6.65 9.36 -20.32
N THR A 247 -5.81 10.12 -19.62
CA THR A 247 -4.37 10.08 -19.84
C THR A 247 -3.71 9.06 -18.89
N PRO A 248 -2.58 8.44 -19.29
CA PRO A 248 -1.84 7.53 -18.41
C PRO A 248 -1.39 8.17 -17.10
N THR A 249 -1.11 9.47 -17.10
CA THR A 249 -0.73 10.22 -15.89
C THR A 249 -1.91 10.35 -14.93
N LEU A 250 -3.07 10.78 -15.44
CA LEU A 250 -4.30 10.90 -14.66
C LEU A 250 -4.70 9.56 -14.05
N LEU A 251 -4.67 8.48 -14.83
CA LEU A 251 -4.99 7.14 -14.31
C LEU A 251 -4.06 6.72 -13.19
N ARG A 252 -2.75 6.98 -13.32
CA ARG A 252 -1.78 6.65 -12.28
C ARG A 252 -1.95 7.49 -11.02
N GLU A 253 -2.45 8.72 -11.15
CA GLU A 253 -2.74 9.57 -10.00
C GLU A 253 -3.98 9.11 -9.23
N PHE A 254 -5.05 8.73 -9.95
CA PHE A 254 -6.32 8.38 -9.33
C PHE A 254 -6.46 6.90 -8.99
N VAL A 255 -5.91 5.98 -9.78
CA VAL A 255 -6.20 4.55 -9.70
C VAL A 255 -4.97 3.79 -9.25
N GLU A 256 -5.12 3.04 -8.16
CA GLU A 256 -4.07 2.15 -7.65
C GLU A 256 -4.07 0.81 -8.40
N LYS A 257 -5.25 0.20 -8.52
CA LYS A 257 -5.46 -1.07 -9.23
C LYS A 257 -6.89 -1.21 -9.72
N ILE A 258 -7.06 -1.99 -10.78
CA ILE A 258 -8.35 -2.38 -11.33
C ILE A 258 -8.39 -3.90 -11.35
N VAL A 259 -9.38 -4.48 -10.69
CA VAL A 259 -9.58 -5.93 -10.63
C VAL A 259 -10.69 -6.31 -11.60
N VAL A 260 -10.42 -7.27 -12.48
CA VAL A 260 -11.35 -7.76 -13.49
C VAL A 260 -11.79 -9.16 -13.11
N HIS A 261 -13.10 -9.34 -12.95
CA HIS A 261 -13.73 -10.62 -12.61
C HIS A 261 -13.93 -11.51 -13.84
N GLU A 262 -14.47 -12.71 -13.65
CA GLU A 262 -14.87 -13.55 -14.77
C GLU A 262 -16.09 -12.94 -15.51
N CYS A 263 -16.23 -13.24 -16.80
CA CYS A 263 -17.41 -12.79 -17.55
C CYS A 263 -18.64 -13.64 -17.19
N SER A 264 -19.76 -12.98 -16.92
CA SER A 264 -21.06 -13.62 -16.76
C SER A 264 -21.95 -13.33 -17.97
N TYR A 265 -22.99 -14.14 -18.16
CA TYR A 265 -24.01 -13.91 -19.17
C TYR A 265 -25.35 -13.77 -18.47
N ASP A 266 -26.04 -12.66 -18.72
CA ASP A 266 -27.40 -12.47 -18.24
C ASP A 266 -28.37 -13.39 -19.02
N GLU A 267 -29.60 -13.55 -18.53
CA GLU A 267 -30.65 -14.39 -19.14
C GLU A 267 -30.87 -14.09 -20.64
N ASN A 268 -30.64 -12.84 -21.05
CA ASN A 268 -30.72 -12.37 -22.43
C ASN A 268 -29.47 -12.67 -23.28
N LYS A 269 -28.55 -13.52 -22.81
CA LYS A 269 -27.22 -13.81 -23.42
C LYS A 269 -26.35 -12.57 -23.63
N THR A 270 -26.64 -11.49 -22.92
CA THR A 270 -25.81 -10.30 -22.92
C THR A 270 -24.61 -10.57 -22.03
N ARG A 271 -23.41 -10.34 -22.57
CA ARG A 271 -22.17 -10.53 -21.82
C ARG A 271 -21.99 -9.40 -20.81
N ARG A 272 -21.92 -9.74 -19.53
CA ARG A 272 -21.62 -8.84 -18.43
C ARG A 272 -20.21 -9.12 -17.90
N GLN A 273 -19.54 -8.04 -17.49
CA GLN A 273 -18.15 -8.09 -17.04
C GLN A 273 -18.01 -7.13 -15.88
N ASP A 274 -17.85 -7.67 -14.68
CA ASP A 274 -17.70 -6.85 -13.48
C ASP A 274 -16.23 -6.45 -13.30
N ILE A 275 -16.03 -5.18 -12.95
CA ILE A 275 -14.72 -4.59 -12.65
C ILE A 275 -14.79 -3.85 -11.32
N GLU A 276 -13.74 -3.97 -10.52
CA GLU A 276 -13.56 -3.18 -9.31
C GLU A 276 -12.42 -2.19 -9.52
N ILE A 277 -12.67 -0.93 -9.22
CA ILE A 277 -11.68 0.14 -9.32
C ILE A 277 -11.27 0.52 -7.91
N TYR A 278 -9.98 0.35 -7.61
CA TYR A 278 -9.37 0.79 -6.36
C TYR A 278 -8.66 2.10 -6.63
N TYR A 279 -9.14 3.15 -5.98
CA TYR A 279 -8.59 4.48 -6.06
C TYR A 279 -7.36 4.61 -5.15
N SER A 280 -6.36 5.35 -5.62
CA SER A 280 -5.20 5.71 -4.81
C SER A 280 -5.67 6.35 -3.51
N PHE A 281 -5.03 5.98 -2.39
CA PHE A 281 -5.29 6.46 -1.03
C PHE A 281 -6.59 5.95 -0.38
N VAL A 282 -7.69 5.82 -1.13
CA VAL A 282 -9.03 5.55 -0.54
C VAL A 282 -9.59 4.16 -0.84
N GLY A 283 -8.96 3.39 -1.72
CA GLY A 283 -9.38 2.02 -2.02
C GLY A 283 -10.66 1.97 -2.87
N LYS A 284 -11.52 0.97 -2.61
CA LYS A 284 -12.80 0.82 -3.33
C LYS A 284 -13.79 1.85 -2.79
N VAL A 285 -14.34 2.67 -3.67
CA VAL A 285 -15.31 3.73 -3.31
C VAL A 285 -16.67 3.33 -3.84
N ASP A 286 -17.57 3.00 -2.92
CA ASP A 286 -18.98 2.78 -3.23
C ASP A 286 -19.75 4.08 -2.97
N LEU A 287 -20.22 4.72 -4.04
CA LEU A 287 -21.05 5.93 -3.94
C LEU A 287 -22.49 5.54 -3.56
N PRO A 288 -23.15 6.30 -2.68
CA PRO A 288 -24.57 6.12 -2.41
C PRO A 288 -25.38 6.49 -3.65
N GLU A 289 -26.46 5.75 -3.90
CA GLU A 289 -27.41 6.04 -4.99
C GLU A 289 -28.05 7.43 -4.87
#